data_AF-A0A165E0S8-F1
#
_entry.id   AF-A0A165E0S8-F1
#
_cell.length_a   1.000
_cell.length_b   1.000
_cell.length_c   1.000
_cell.angle_alpha   90.00
_cell.angle_beta   90.00
_cell.angle_gamma   90.00
#
_symmetry.space_group_name_H-M   'P 1'
#
loop_
_entity.id
_entity.type
_entity.pdbx_description
1 polymer ?
#
loop_
_entity_poly.entity_id
_entity_poly.type
_entity_poly.pdbx_seq_one_letter_code
_entity_poly.pdbx_strand_id
1 'polypeptide(L)'
;PPLWARLPSDTVPTHRTVSFSVLPPVLLLGDAELPHCRCGWTMTTQPERQQIQEIDCIVYGLQNAVRRRIQVVSCAVCPPRFGNYAGPDLGTLGLYNYNNKRVIAHSLLNDYSNNFTKIATPFNGYVEVVSRRYTESEEGDDHDLTFLSPDDFRTIWFGFERLQHNDIAFECITCGSNPRVIIADGISAGFDIKQLQATLRPPTLV
;
A
#
# COMPACT_ATOMS: atom_id res chain seq x y z
N PRO A 1 -4.26 7.60 6.06
CA PRO A 1 -5.35 6.79 6.64
C PRO A 1 -6.74 7.11 6.03
N PRO A 2 -7.66 6.12 5.96
CA PRO A 2 -9.07 6.38 5.68
C PRO A 2 -9.68 7.34 6.70
N LEU A 3 -10.71 8.11 6.31
CA LEU A 3 -11.32 9.12 7.19
C LEU A 3 -11.79 8.58 8.54
N TRP A 4 -12.35 7.37 8.58
CA TRP A 4 -12.87 6.76 9.80
C TRP A 4 -11.77 6.33 10.79
N ALA A 5 -10.53 6.16 10.30
CA ALA A 5 -9.39 5.70 11.09
C ALA A 5 -8.52 6.87 11.58
N ARG A 6 -8.87 8.12 11.26
CA ARG A 6 -8.06 9.28 11.60
C ARG A 6 -8.23 9.72 13.04
N LEU A 7 -7.12 10.10 13.66
CA LEU A 7 -7.12 10.87 14.89
C LEU A 7 -7.25 12.37 14.58
N PRO A 8 -7.78 13.18 15.51
CA PRO A 8 -7.83 14.64 15.36
C PRO A 8 -6.45 15.28 15.14
N SER A 9 -5.39 14.62 15.60
CA SER A 9 -4.00 15.06 15.46
C SER A 9 -3.36 14.72 14.11
N ASP A 10 -3.99 13.88 13.29
CA ASP A 10 -3.41 13.48 12.01
C ASP A 10 -3.38 14.69 11.07
N THR A 11 -2.20 15.03 10.56
CA THR A 11 -2.02 16.13 9.60
C THR A 11 -1.96 15.66 8.15
N VAL A 12 -1.80 14.35 7.93
CA VAL A 12 -1.62 13.74 6.62
C VAL A 12 -2.89 13.87 5.76
N PRO A 13 -2.76 14.19 4.45
CA PRO A 13 -3.90 14.25 3.54
C PRO A 13 -4.70 12.94 3.49
N THR A 14 -6.02 13.07 3.35
CA THR A 14 -6.87 11.92 2.99
C THR A 14 -7.25 12.02 1.54
N HIS A 15 -6.96 10.96 0.79
CA HIS A 15 -7.30 10.90 -0.61
C HIS A 15 -8.64 10.19 -0.79
N ARG A 16 -9.51 10.76 -1.63
CA ARG A 16 -10.80 10.15 -1.97
C ARG A 16 -10.56 8.90 -2.81
N THR A 17 -11.47 7.94 -2.68
CA THR A 17 -11.51 6.77 -3.55
C THR A 17 -11.91 7.18 -4.95
N VAL A 18 -11.23 6.66 -5.97
CA VAL A 18 -11.48 6.97 -7.38
C VAL A 18 -12.14 5.80 -8.09
N SER A 19 -13.02 6.12 -9.05
CA SER A 19 -13.62 5.14 -9.95
C SER A 19 -12.65 4.76 -11.07
N PHE A 20 -12.55 3.46 -11.36
CA PHE A 20 -11.65 2.94 -12.40
C PHE A 20 -12.00 3.47 -13.79
N SER A 21 -13.27 3.80 -14.03
CA SER A 21 -13.75 4.41 -15.28
C SER A 21 -13.17 5.79 -15.58
N VAL A 22 -12.63 6.49 -14.58
CA VAL A 22 -12.09 7.85 -14.70
C VAL A 22 -10.56 7.85 -14.74
N LEU A 23 -9.92 6.68 -14.60
CA LEU A 23 -8.46 6.59 -14.60
C LEU A 23 -7.89 6.94 -15.97
N PRO A 24 -6.93 7.88 -16.05
CA PRO A 24 -6.31 8.23 -17.32
C PRO A 24 -5.53 7.03 -17.87
N PRO A 25 -5.38 6.93 -19.21
CA PRO A 25 -4.62 5.85 -19.84
C PRO A 25 -3.13 5.87 -19.46
N VAL A 26 -2.62 7.06 -19.11
CA VAL A 26 -1.25 7.27 -18.62
C VAL A 26 -1.30 8.00 -17.29
N LEU A 27 -0.65 7.43 -16.29
CA LEU A 27 -0.42 8.01 -14.97
C LEU A 27 0.82 8.91 -15.06
N LEU A 28 0.60 10.22 -15.02
CA LEU A 28 1.64 11.22 -15.25
C LEU A 28 2.47 11.49 -13.98
N LEU A 29 3.68 12.00 -14.17
CA LEU A 29 4.43 12.64 -13.09
C LEU A 29 3.72 13.93 -12.68
N GLY A 30 3.67 14.21 -11.38
CA GLY A 30 3.05 15.44 -10.88
C GLY A 30 3.93 16.66 -11.13
N ASP A 31 3.33 17.79 -11.49
CA ASP A 31 4.07 19.04 -11.73
C ASP A 31 4.73 19.61 -10.47
N ALA A 32 4.18 19.29 -9.29
CA ALA A 32 4.65 19.77 -7.99
C ALA A 32 5.44 18.73 -7.19
N GLU A 33 5.18 17.44 -7.41
CA GLU A 33 5.77 16.35 -6.65
C GLU A 33 6.93 15.74 -7.41
N LEU A 34 8.08 15.63 -6.76
CA LEU A 34 9.26 15.02 -7.35
C LEU A 34 9.10 13.49 -7.43
N PRO A 35 9.62 12.84 -8.48
CA PRO A 35 9.54 11.39 -8.59
C PRO A 35 10.39 10.71 -7.52
N HIS A 36 9.83 9.69 -6.85
CA HIS A 36 10.51 8.95 -5.79
C HIS A 36 10.80 7.52 -6.22
N CYS A 37 12.01 7.06 -5.96
CA CYS A 37 12.40 5.66 -6.11
C CYS A 37 12.27 4.93 -4.76
N ARG A 38 11.99 3.62 -4.82
CA ARG A 38 11.94 2.73 -3.66
C ARG A 38 13.20 2.76 -2.78
N CYS A 39 14.37 3.10 -3.34
CA CYS A 39 15.61 3.23 -2.55
C CYS A 39 15.70 4.51 -1.71
N GLY A 40 14.68 5.38 -1.78
CA GLY A 40 14.67 6.69 -1.13
C GLY A 40 15.26 7.81 -1.97
N TRP A 41 15.81 7.51 -3.16
CA TRP A 41 16.29 8.54 -4.07
C TRP A 41 15.11 9.33 -4.66
N THR A 42 15.25 10.64 -4.69
CA THR A 42 14.34 11.59 -5.33
C THR A 42 15.15 12.59 -6.14
N MET A 43 14.55 13.18 -7.16
CA MET A 43 15.21 14.23 -7.95
C MET A 43 15.24 15.54 -7.18
N THR A 44 16.23 16.38 -7.44
CA THR A 44 16.30 17.73 -6.84
C THR A 44 15.42 18.74 -7.60
N THR A 45 15.19 18.48 -8.88
CA THR A 45 14.42 19.32 -9.80
C THR A 45 13.46 18.46 -10.60
N GLN A 46 12.42 19.09 -11.17
CA GLN A 46 11.51 18.38 -12.06
C GLN A 46 12.25 17.78 -13.27
N PRO A 47 11.87 16.56 -13.71
CA PRO A 47 12.54 15.90 -14.82
C PRO A 47 12.23 16.59 -16.14
N GLU A 48 13.24 16.65 -17.01
CA GLU A 48 13.06 17.10 -18.37
C GLU A 48 12.35 16.03 -19.20
N ARG A 49 11.66 16.45 -20.27
CA ARG A 49 10.85 15.55 -21.11
C ARG A 49 11.64 14.37 -21.68
N GLN A 50 12.95 14.54 -21.93
CA GLN A 50 13.86 13.52 -22.45
C GLN A 50 14.21 12.45 -21.40
N GLN A 51 14.06 12.75 -20.11
CA GLN A 51 14.34 11.84 -19.00
C GLN A 51 13.12 11.00 -18.62
N ILE A 52 11.93 11.45 -19.02
CA ILE A 52 10.66 10.78 -18.73
C ILE A 52 10.46 9.60 -19.68
N GLN A 53 10.20 8.44 -19.10
CA GLN A 53 9.88 7.20 -19.80
C GLN A 53 8.48 6.75 -19.42
N GLU A 54 7.76 6.12 -20.34
CA GLU A 54 6.49 5.47 -20.05
C GLU A 54 6.70 3.95 -19.98
N ILE A 55 6.27 3.35 -18.88
CA ILE A 55 6.30 1.89 -18.69
C ILE A 55 4.90 1.36 -18.42
N ASP A 56 4.68 0.08 -18.73
CA ASP A 56 3.42 -0.58 -18.42
C ASP A 56 3.28 -0.88 -16.93
N CYS A 57 2.06 -0.71 -16.42
CA CYS A 57 1.66 -1.01 -15.06
C CYS A 57 0.26 -1.60 -15.01
N ILE A 58 -0.04 -2.29 -13.91
CA ILE A 58 -1.37 -2.80 -13.60
C ILE A 58 -1.90 -2.03 -12.40
N VAL A 59 -3.10 -1.46 -12.55
CA VAL A 59 -3.84 -0.83 -11.47
C VAL A 59 -4.85 -1.84 -10.92
N TYR A 60 -4.74 -2.19 -9.64
CA TYR A 60 -5.60 -3.16 -8.96
C TYR A 60 -6.70 -2.47 -8.17
N GLY A 61 -7.95 -2.87 -8.41
CA GLY A 61 -9.16 -2.36 -7.77
C GLY A 61 -9.91 -3.42 -6.99
N LEU A 62 -11.14 -3.08 -6.55
CA LEU A 62 -12.00 -4.00 -5.79
C LEU A 62 -12.70 -5.04 -6.65
N GLN A 63 -13.00 -4.69 -7.90
CA GLN A 63 -13.81 -5.51 -8.81
C GLN A 63 -12.98 -6.03 -9.99
N ASN A 64 -12.00 -5.24 -10.44
CA ASN A 64 -11.16 -5.58 -11.59
C ASN A 64 -9.76 -4.97 -11.43
N ALA A 65 -8.88 -5.36 -12.35
CA ALA A 65 -7.62 -4.68 -12.60
C ALA A 65 -7.60 -4.16 -14.02
N VAL A 66 -6.80 -3.12 -14.27
CA VAL A 66 -6.67 -2.52 -15.60
C VAL A 66 -5.20 -2.25 -15.94
N ARG A 67 -4.83 -2.46 -17.20
CA ARG A 67 -3.52 -2.10 -17.73
C ARG A 67 -3.48 -0.61 -18.02
N ARG A 68 -2.44 0.06 -17.53
CA ARG A 68 -2.19 1.48 -17.76
C ARG A 68 -0.70 1.70 -18.00
N ARG A 69 -0.34 2.87 -18.51
CA ARG A 69 1.05 3.31 -18.55
C ARG A 69 1.32 4.27 -17.40
N ILE A 70 2.57 4.34 -16.94
CA ILE A 70 3.01 5.28 -15.91
C ILE A 70 4.30 5.95 -16.35
N GLN A 71 4.39 7.24 -16.09
CA GLN A 71 5.59 8.03 -16.34
C GLN A 71 6.58 7.83 -15.20
N VAL A 72 7.83 7.56 -15.56
CA VAL A 72 8.91 7.28 -14.63
C VAL A 72 10.22 7.87 -15.12
N VAL A 73 11.18 7.98 -14.21
CA VAL A 73 12.56 8.41 -14.49
C VAL A 73 13.52 7.34 -13.97
N SER A 74 14.61 7.09 -14.69
CA SER A 74 15.67 6.18 -14.25
C SER A 74 16.28 6.65 -12.93
N CYS A 75 16.34 5.75 -11.94
CA CYS A 75 16.97 6.07 -10.66
C CYS A 75 18.49 6.17 -10.81
N ALA A 76 19.08 7.27 -10.36
CA ALA A 76 20.53 7.49 -10.44
C ALA A 76 21.34 6.65 -9.41
N VAL A 77 20.68 6.17 -8.35
CA VAL A 77 21.34 5.43 -7.25
C VAL A 77 21.24 3.92 -7.44
N CYS A 78 20.12 3.43 -7.97
CA CYS A 78 19.91 2.00 -8.15
C CYS A 78 20.76 1.47 -9.32
N PRO A 79 21.40 0.29 -9.17
CA PRO A 79 22.12 -0.31 -10.29
C PRO A 79 21.20 -0.56 -11.50
N PRO A 80 21.61 -0.19 -12.73
CA PRO A 80 20.76 -0.29 -13.93
C PRO A 80 20.19 -1.69 -14.18
N ARG A 81 20.93 -2.74 -13.80
CA ARG A 81 20.49 -4.15 -13.91
C ARG A 81 19.18 -4.46 -13.18
N PHE A 82 18.83 -3.69 -12.14
CA PHE A 82 17.60 -3.90 -11.39
C PHE A 82 16.40 -3.16 -11.99
N GLY A 83 16.61 -2.29 -12.98
CA GLY A 83 15.53 -1.58 -13.67
C GLY A 83 14.62 -0.81 -12.72
N ASN A 84 15.20 -0.21 -11.68
CA ASN A 84 14.45 0.56 -10.70
C ASN A 84 14.23 1.97 -11.22
N TYR A 85 12.97 2.41 -11.15
CA TYR A 85 12.57 3.74 -11.58
C TYR A 85 12.04 4.56 -10.40
N ALA A 86 12.17 5.87 -10.52
CA ALA A 86 11.46 6.83 -9.69
C ALA A 86 10.14 7.19 -10.39
N GLY A 87 9.03 7.13 -9.66
CA GLY A 87 7.70 7.38 -10.20
C GLY A 87 6.88 8.35 -9.35
N PRO A 88 5.64 8.62 -9.76
CA PRO A 88 4.72 9.52 -9.06
C PRO A 88 4.17 8.88 -7.79
N ASP A 89 3.75 9.69 -6.81
CA ASP A 89 3.07 9.20 -5.59
C ASP A 89 1.67 8.66 -5.89
N LEU A 90 0.93 9.36 -6.79
CA LEU A 90 -0.44 9.08 -7.21
C LEU A 90 -1.51 9.19 -6.11
N GLY A 91 -1.15 9.65 -4.90
CA GLY A 91 -2.09 9.81 -3.80
C GLY A 91 -3.29 10.67 -4.17
N THR A 92 -3.08 11.78 -4.89
CA THR A 92 -4.17 12.67 -5.36
C THR A 92 -5.20 11.99 -6.27
N LEU A 93 -4.80 10.92 -6.97
CA LEU A 93 -5.67 10.06 -7.79
C LEU A 93 -6.30 8.93 -6.98
N GLY A 94 -6.13 8.90 -5.65
CA GLY A 94 -6.63 7.84 -4.80
C GLY A 94 -5.94 6.49 -5.06
N LEU A 95 -4.70 6.53 -5.54
CA LEU A 95 -3.89 5.36 -5.88
C LEU A 95 -2.63 5.32 -5.02
N TYR A 96 -2.20 4.11 -4.71
CA TYR A 96 -0.95 3.81 -4.05
C TYR A 96 0.03 3.18 -5.07
N ASN A 97 1.13 3.88 -5.33
CA ASN A 97 2.20 3.36 -6.17
C ASN A 97 3.16 2.46 -5.37
N TYR A 98 3.04 1.13 -5.51
CA TYR A 98 3.91 0.19 -4.77
C TYR A 98 5.32 0.05 -5.39
N ASN A 99 5.41 0.00 -6.73
CA ASN A 99 6.68 -0.22 -7.44
C ASN A 99 6.70 0.22 -8.91
N ASN A 100 5.83 1.14 -9.31
CA ASN A 100 5.56 1.59 -10.69
C ASN A 100 4.98 0.52 -11.62
N LYS A 101 5.08 -0.78 -11.32
CA LYS A 101 4.45 -1.85 -12.13
C LYS A 101 3.12 -2.30 -11.56
N ARG A 102 2.97 -2.21 -10.25
CA ARG A 102 1.75 -2.52 -9.49
C ARG A 102 1.32 -1.25 -8.77
N VAL A 103 0.16 -0.75 -9.15
CA VAL A 103 -0.50 0.41 -8.56
C VAL A 103 -1.81 -0.10 -7.97
N ILE A 104 -2.17 0.37 -6.78
CA ILE A 104 -3.28 -0.22 -6.03
C ILE A 104 -4.22 0.91 -5.61
N ALA A 105 -5.51 0.76 -5.88
CA ALA A 105 -6.48 1.76 -5.47
C ALA A 105 -6.60 1.80 -3.94
N HIS A 106 -6.66 3.00 -3.38
CA HIS A 106 -6.91 3.19 -1.95
C HIS A 106 -8.23 2.55 -1.52
N SER A 107 -9.24 2.50 -2.40
CA SER A 107 -10.49 1.80 -2.12
C SER A 107 -10.28 0.32 -1.77
N LEU A 108 -9.43 -0.39 -2.52
CA LEU A 108 -9.10 -1.79 -2.28
C LEU A 108 -8.35 -1.99 -0.95
N LEU A 109 -7.37 -1.14 -0.67
CA LEU A 109 -6.56 -1.23 0.56
C LEU A 109 -7.36 -0.85 1.80
N ASN A 110 -8.19 0.19 1.69
CA ASN A 110 -9.07 0.64 2.77
C ASN A 110 -10.19 -0.38 3.04
N ASP A 111 -10.74 -1.04 2.01
CA ASP A 111 -11.72 -2.12 2.19
C ASP A 111 -11.10 -3.27 2.99
N TYR A 112 -9.86 -3.68 2.67
CA TYR A 112 -9.19 -4.67 3.49
C TYR A 112 -8.97 -4.19 4.93
N SER A 113 -8.50 -2.95 5.13
CA SER A 113 -8.35 -2.40 6.48
C SER A 113 -9.67 -2.40 7.27
N ASN A 114 -10.82 -2.17 6.62
CA ASN A 114 -12.14 -2.30 7.24
C ASN A 114 -12.42 -3.75 7.67
N ASN A 115 -12.23 -4.70 6.76
CA ASN A 115 -12.49 -6.13 7.00
C ASN A 115 -11.57 -6.69 8.09
N PHE A 116 -10.29 -6.31 8.04
CA PHE A 116 -9.29 -6.66 9.03
C PHE A 116 -9.66 -6.13 10.42
N THR A 117 -10.05 -4.86 10.54
CA THR A 117 -10.32 -4.23 11.85
C THR A 117 -11.71 -4.56 12.42
N LYS A 118 -12.72 -4.86 11.60
CA LYS A 118 -14.10 -5.07 12.07
C LYS A 118 -14.51 -6.53 12.20
N ILE A 119 -13.98 -7.42 11.36
CA ILE A 119 -14.37 -8.84 11.36
C ILE A 119 -13.16 -9.77 11.29
N ALA A 120 -11.95 -9.26 11.56
CA ALA A 120 -10.70 -10.04 11.65
C ALA A 120 -10.41 -10.90 10.41
N THR A 121 -10.71 -10.40 9.20
CA THR A 121 -10.53 -11.18 7.97
C THR A 121 -9.04 -11.45 7.69
N PRO A 122 -8.63 -12.73 7.52
CA PRO A 122 -7.26 -13.08 7.16
C PRO A 122 -6.96 -12.70 5.71
N PHE A 123 -5.68 -12.43 5.39
CA PHE A 123 -5.24 -12.09 4.03
C PHE A 123 -5.72 -13.09 2.97
N ASN A 124 -5.56 -14.40 3.22
CA ASN A 124 -5.96 -15.44 2.27
C ASN A 124 -7.46 -15.40 1.98
N GLY A 125 -8.29 -15.25 3.02
CA GLY A 125 -9.74 -15.19 2.87
C GLY A 125 -10.18 -13.93 2.11
N TYR A 126 -9.56 -12.79 2.38
CA TYR A 126 -9.85 -11.57 1.64
C TYR A 126 -9.43 -11.66 0.16
N VAL A 127 -8.22 -12.16 -0.10
CA VAL A 127 -7.70 -12.36 -1.47
C VAL A 127 -8.60 -13.30 -2.26
N GLU A 128 -9.08 -14.39 -1.65
CA GLU A 128 -10.03 -15.30 -2.28
C GLU A 128 -11.35 -14.59 -2.62
N VAL A 129 -11.91 -13.80 -1.69
CA VAL A 129 -13.16 -13.04 -1.94
C VAL A 129 -12.98 -12.07 -3.11
N VAL A 130 -11.90 -11.29 -3.15
CA VAL A 130 -11.65 -10.34 -4.24
C VAL A 130 -11.36 -11.08 -5.55
N SER A 131 -10.66 -12.21 -5.51
CA SER A 131 -10.41 -13.03 -6.71
C SER A 131 -11.71 -13.55 -7.33
N ARG A 132 -12.69 -13.94 -6.50
CA ARG A 132 -14.03 -14.32 -6.98
C ARG A 132 -14.79 -13.15 -7.60
N ARG A 133 -14.67 -11.94 -7.03
CA ARG A 133 -15.24 -10.71 -7.65
C ARG A 133 -14.66 -10.47 -9.04
N TYR A 134 -13.36 -10.67 -9.23
CA TYR A 134 -12.71 -10.53 -10.53
C TYR A 134 -13.27 -11.52 -11.57
N THR A 135 -13.62 -12.74 -11.16
CA THR A 135 -14.22 -13.73 -12.08
C THR A 135 -15.68 -13.42 -12.46
N GLU A 136 -16.38 -12.63 -11.65
CA GLU A 136 -17.77 -12.24 -11.88
C GLU A 136 -17.89 -10.86 -12.57
N SER A 137 -16.81 -10.08 -12.61
CA SER A 137 -16.80 -8.73 -13.16
C SER A 137 -16.76 -8.74 -14.69
N GLU A 138 -17.84 -8.25 -15.30
CA GLU A 138 -17.86 -7.86 -16.72
C GLU A 138 -17.33 -6.43 -16.94
N GLU A 139 -16.99 -5.71 -15.87
CA GLU A 139 -16.43 -4.37 -15.97
C GLU A 139 -14.90 -4.44 -16.18
N GLY A 140 -14.40 -3.77 -17.22
CA GLY A 140 -12.98 -3.53 -17.48
C GLY A 140 -12.50 -4.06 -18.83
N ASP A 141 -11.59 -3.35 -19.50
CA ASP A 141 -11.06 -3.74 -20.81
C ASP A 141 -10.15 -4.99 -20.74
N ASP A 142 -9.71 -5.39 -19.54
CA ASP A 142 -8.65 -6.37 -19.29
C ASP A 142 -9.15 -7.59 -18.48
N HIS A 143 -10.12 -8.34 -19.02
CA HIS A 143 -10.74 -9.51 -18.35
C HIS A 143 -9.79 -10.68 -18.05
N ASP A 144 -8.59 -10.69 -18.65
CA ASP A 144 -7.58 -11.74 -18.45
C ASP A 144 -6.72 -11.50 -17.19
N LEU A 145 -6.84 -10.33 -16.55
CA LEU A 145 -6.08 -10.02 -15.35
C LEU A 145 -6.64 -10.73 -14.12
N THR A 146 -5.78 -11.47 -13.44
CA THR A 146 -6.08 -12.08 -12.15
C THR A 146 -5.73 -11.16 -10.99
N PHE A 147 -6.40 -11.37 -9.86
CA PHE A 147 -6.05 -10.68 -8.62
C PHE A 147 -4.69 -11.14 -8.09
N LEU A 148 -4.12 -10.35 -7.18
CA LEU A 148 -2.81 -10.58 -6.57
C LEU A 148 -2.77 -11.89 -5.76
N SER A 149 -1.58 -12.48 -5.67
CA SER A 149 -1.34 -13.57 -4.72
C SER A 149 -1.47 -13.08 -3.27
N PRO A 150 -1.77 -13.94 -2.28
CA PRO A 150 -1.87 -13.52 -0.89
C PRO A 150 -0.58 -12.88 -0.34
N ASP A 151 0.59 -13.40 -0.74
CA ASP A 151 1.88 -12.85 -0.32
C ASP A 151 2.15 -11.47 -0.91
N ASP A 152 1.82 -11.28 -2.20
CA ASP A 152 1.94 -9.98 -2.86
C ASP A 152 1.02 -8.96 -2.19
N PHE A 153 -0.26 -9.32 -2.02
CA PHE A 153 -1.25 -8.43 -1.41
C PHE A 153 -0.87 -8.05 0.02
N ARG A 154 -0.44 -9.02 0.84
CA ARG A 154 0.04 -8.80 2.21
C ARG A 154 1.20 -7.81 2.24
N THR A 155 2.20 -8.02 1.38
CA THR A 155 3.38 -7.15 1.32
C THR A 155 3.01 -5.72 0.91
N ILE A 156 2.13 -5.58 -0.09
CA ILE A 156 1.62 -4.29 -0.56
C ILE A 156 0.86 -3.58 0.56
N TRP A 157 -0.05 -4.28 1.25
CA TRP A 157 -0.87 -3.67 2.29
C TRP A 157 -0.04 -3.19 3.48
N PHE A 158 0.95 -3.96 3.95
CA PHE A 158 1.87 -3.47 4.97
C PHE A 158 2.72 -2.28 4.48
N GLY A 159 3.08 -2.25 3.20
CA GLY A 159 3.74 -1.08 2.60
C GLY A 159 2.85 0.17 2.65
N PHE A 160 1.56 0.02 2.36
CA PHE A 160 0.57 1.09 2.44
C PHE A 160 0.31 1.55 3.88
N GLU A 161 0.16 0.61 4.82
CA GLU A 161 -0.10 0.90 6.24
C GLU A 161 1.02 1.75 6.85
N ARG A 162 2.29 1.43 6.54
CA ARG A 162 3.45 2.21 6.98
C ARG A 162 3.42 3.67 6.51
N LEU A 163 2.81 3.98 5.37
CA LEU A 163 2.69 5.35 4.88
C LEU A 163 1.62 6.16 5.61
N GLN A 164 0.71 5.49 6.33
CA GLN A 164 -0.38 6.17 7.03
C GLN A 164 0.08 6.92 8.28
N HIS A 165 1.38 6.85 8.64
CA HIS A 165 1.98 7.53 9.80
C HIS A 165 1.12 7.34 11.05
N ASN A 166 0.74 6.09 11.33
CA ASN A 166 0.04 5.70 12.55
C ASN A 166 1.03 5.69 13.74
N ASP A 167 1.82 6.76 13.91
CA ASP A 167 2.71 6.98 15.05
C ASP A 167 1.86 7.30 16.29
N ILE A 168 1.13 6.29 16.74
CA ILE A 168 0.58 6.25 18.08
C ILE A 168 1.68 5.62 18.91
N ALA A 169 2.38 6.45 19.68
CA ALA A 169 3.12 5.95 20.81
C ALA A 169 2.08 5.21 21.67
N PHE A 170 2.08 3.88 21.66
CA PHE A 170 1.21 3.04 22.49
C PHE A 170 1.62 3.19 23.97
N GLU A 171 1.54 4.40 24.47
CA GLU A 171 1.93 4.82 25.80
C GLU A 171 0.66 5.06 26.60
N CYS A 172 0.62 4.47 27.78
CA CYS A 172 -0.42 4.77 28.73
C CYS A 172 -0.19 6.21 29.23
N ILE A 173 -1.22 7.06 29.18
CA ILE A 173 -1.14 8.43 29.71
C ILE A 173 -0.70 8.48 31.19
N THR A 174 -0.91 7.39 31.93
CA THR A 174 -0.56 7.27 33.35
C THR A 174 0.77 6.55 33.57
N CYS A 175 1.05 5.50 32.78
CA CYS A 175 2.19 4.60 33.00
C CYS A 175 3.36 4.82 32.02
N GLY A 176 3.21 5.71 31.04
CA GLY A 176 4.16 5.91 29.95
C GLY A 176 4.30 4.67 29.06
N SER A 177 5.48 4.52 28.47
CA SER A 177 5.85 3.46 27.51
C SER A 177 6.03 2.06 28.10
N ASN A 178 5.99 1.90 29.43
CA ASN A 178 6.22 0.62 30.09
C ASN A 178 5.15 0.33 31.17
N PRO A 179 3.88 0.12 30.79
CA PRO A 179 2.84 -0.25 31.73
C PRO A 179 3.10 -1.64 32.31
N ARG A 180 2.84 -1.81 33.62
CA ARG A 180 2.99 -3.10 34.31
C ARG A 180 2.10 -4.20 33.74
N VAL A 181 0.97 -3.83 33.15
CA VAL A 181 -0.01 -4.73 32.55
C VAL A 181 -0.43 -4.17 31.20
N ILE A 182 -0.33 -4.98 30.15
CA ILE A 182 -0.79 -4.68 28.81
C ILE A 182 -2.03 -5.55 28.55
N ILE A 183 -3.17 -4.92 28.29
CA ILE A 183 -4.36 -5.62 27.79
C ILE A 183 -4.37 -5.41 26.28
N ALA A 184 -4.02 -6.44 25.53
CA ALA A 184 -4.10 -6.44 24.08
C ALA A 184 -5.35 -7.22 23.64
N ASP A 185 -6.34 -6.51 23.11
CA ASP A 185 -7.50 -7.15 22.49
C ASP A 185 -7.12 -7.55 21.05
N GLY A 186 -6.74 -8.83 20.90
CA GLY A 186 -6.70 -9.56 19.63
C GLY A 186 -5.64 -9.16 18.59
N ILE A 187 -4.41 -9.66 18.73
CA ILE A 187 -3.59 -10.08 17.57
C ILE A 187 -2.75 -11.31 17.97
N SER A 188 -2.93 -12.43 17.30
CA SER A 188 -2.01 -13.56 17.35
C SER A 188 -0.97 -13.42 16.23
N ALA A 189 0.24 -13.00 16.56
CA ALA A 189 1.37 -13.00 15.63
C ALA A 189 2.09 -14.35 15.69
N GLY A 190 1.96 -15.16 14.63
CA GLY A 190 2.74 -16.39 14.47
C GLY A 190 4.12 -16.06 13.92
N PHE A 191 5.17 -16.33 14.69
CA PHE A 191 6.56 -16.24 14.23
C PHE A 191 7.09 -17.60 13.83
N ASP A 192 7.94 -17.66 12.81
CA ASP A 192 8.74 -18.85 12.53
C ASP A 192 9.69 -19.11 13.71
N ILE A 193 9.91 -20.37 14.09
CA ILE A 193 10.77 -20.75 15.21
C ILE A 193 12.21 -20.23 15.05
N LYS A 194 12.65 -19.96 13.82
CA LYS A 194 13.96 -19.36 13.51
C LYS A 194 14.05 -17.87 13.87
N GLN A 195 12.90 -17.20 14.04
CA GLN A 195 12.81 -15.79 14.44
C GLN A 195 12.65 -15.62 15.95
N LEU A 196 12.57 -16.73 16.69
CA LEU A 196 12.52 -16.72 18.15
C LEU A 196 13.90 -16.32 18.69
N GLN A 197 14.06 -15.03 19.02
CA GLN A 197 15.22 -14.55 19.76
C GLN A 197 15.05 -14.86 21.25
N ALA A 198 16.16 -14.96 21.99
CA ALA A 198 16.14 -15.17 23.45
C ALA A 198 15.42 -14.06 24.25
N THR A 199 15.13 -12.94 23.59
CA THR A 199 14.43 -11.76 24.13
C THR A 199 12.92 -11.83 23.99
N LEU A 200 12.39 -12.68 23.11
CA LEU A 200 10.94 -12.89 22.96
C LEU A 200 10.44 -13.76 24.12
N ARG A 201 9.64 -13.17 25.01
CA ARG A 201 8.95 -13.87 26.09
C ARG A 201 7.44 -13.70 25.90
N PRO A 202 6.64 -14.72 26.21
CA PRO A 202 5.19 -14.56 26.21
C PRO A 202 4.82 -13.46 27.23
N PRO A 203 3.81 -12.62 26.92
CA PRO A 203 3.39 -11.54 27.81
C PRO A 203 2.87 -12.06 29.17
N THR A 204 2.52 -13.33 29.25
CA THR A 204 2.20 -14.05 30.49
C THR A 204 2.89 -15.41 30.50
N LEU A 205 3.60 -15.72 31.59
CA LEU A 205 4.00 -17.08 31.92
C LEU A 205 2.86 -17.70 32.72
N VAL A 206 2.32 -18.84 32.27
CA VAL A 206 1.38 -19.65 33.07
C VAL A 206 2.20 -20.46 34.07
#